data_AF-A2QID9-F1
#
_entry.id   AF-A2QID9-F1
#
_cell.length_a   1.000
_cell.length_b   1.000
_cell.length_c   1.000
_cell.angle_alpha   90.00
_cell.angle_beta   90.00
_cell.angle_gamma   90.00
#
_symmetry.space_group_name_H-M   'P 1'
#
loop_
_entity.id
_entity.type
_entity.pdbx_description
1 polymer ?
#
loop_
_entity_poly.entity_id
_entity_poly.type
_entity_poly.pdbx_seq_one_letter_code
_entity_poly.pdbx_strand_id
1 'polypeptide(L)'
;MLGSWGLSPRSTSRWAAAAAAASFLLVSQVAPPATALYVSEGSPCWDVCNDPTNTTTSEIVCMDSAYNDTTTGKNFKDCVSCALNSTYTDPSGLVTDVDWGLYNLRYAFSACVYGYPASVDSVSTPCLVSCQGLSSSLEFELLNPNDINLRAWCSTSTFADNQIETCEFCYNLTGTQVLMANFIEALRYDCHFPVPSQTAFPISPSLIFAQEQLPTYTSDLLDTPSGGGVNYKLATLIGLPLMGFVILLFILTIGCVLGISWWHRQAREEEELRQWKAMAAENPWSEYPPPEMYSQPQQITQYGSGFQVVDTDGRTHEVGYSKKVMMSVSEDKGKSPSQEYPGELKL
;
A
#
# COMPACT_ATOMS: atom_id res chain seq x y z
N MET A 1 64.67 -64.75 -7.90
CA MET A 1 65.11 -65.04 -9.27
C MET A 1 64.21 -66.13 -9.82
N LEU A 2 63.44 -65.80 -10.85
CA LEU A 2 62.80 -66.68 -11.86
C LEU A 2 61.76 -65.79 -12.56
N GLY A 3 62.17 -65.21 -13.68
CA GLY A 3 61.24 -64.56 -14.59
C GLY A 3 60.51 -65.60 -15.41
N SER A 4 59.38 -65.22 -16.02
CA SER A 4 59.30 -65.31 -17.48
C SER A 4 58.05 -64.63 -18.06
N TRP A 5 58.26 -63.61 -18.90
CA TRP A 5 57.72 -63.41 -20.26
C TRP A 5 56.17 -63.30 -20.35
N GLY A 6 55.55 -62.18 -20.71
CA GLY A 6 55.83 -61.32 -21.85
C GLY A 6 55.09 -61.85 -23.08
N LEU A 7 53.84 -61.42 -23.31
CA LEU A 7 53.12 -61.56 -24.59
C LEU A 7 51.94 -60.57 -24.68
N SER A 8 52.08 -59.63 -25.60
CA SER A 8 51.03 -58.88 -26.31
C SER A 8 51.60 -58.66 -27.73
N PRO A 9 50.86 -58.29 -28.80
CA PRO A 9 49.43 -57.91 -28.90
C PRO A 9 48.76 -58.42 -30.22
N ARG A 10 47.69 -57.72 -30.64
CA ARG A 10 46.89 -57.77 -31.89
C ARG A 10 45.70 -58.75 -31.86
N SER A 11 44.52 -58.44 -32.39
CA SER A 11 43.95 -57.26 -33.08
C SER A 11 42.51 -57.65 -33.43
N THR A 12 41.62 -56.65 -33.56
CA THR A 12 40.23 -56.75 -34.06
C THR A 12 39.29 -57.50 -33.11
N SER A 13 38.20 -56.90 -32.62
CA SER A 13 37.10 -56.37 -33.42
C SER A 13 36.49 -55.12 -32.78
N ARG A 14 36.37 -54.08 -33.60
CA ARG A 14 35.33 -53.05 -33.45
C ARG A 14 33.95 -53.74 -33.54
N TRP A 15 32.93 -53.06 -33.05
CA TRP A 15 31.50 -53.45 -32.99
C TRP A 15 31.11 -54.20 -31.70
N ALA A 16 30.69 -53.42 -30.71
CA ALA A 16 29.64 -53.70 -29.70
C ALA A 16 29.98 -53.08 -28.33
N ALA A 17 30.16 -51.76 -28.27
CA ALA A 17 30.11 -51.03 -27.00
C ALA A 17 29.76 -49.54 -27.23
N ALA A 18 28.74 -49.29 -28.06
CA ALA A 18 28.09 -47.99 -28.15
C ALA A 18 26.65 -48.13 -27.63
N ALA A 19 26.53 -48.52 -26.36
CA ALA A 19 25.28 -48.52 -25.61
C ALA A 19 25.55 -48.36 -24.10
N ALA A 20 26.54 -47.55 -23.76
CA ALA A 20 26.88 -47.21 -22.36
C ALA A 20 26.93 -45.69 -22.16
N ALA A 21 26.08 -44.95 -22.86
CA ALA A 21 25.97 -43.50 -22.75
C ALA A 21 24.54 -43.01 -23.08
N ALA A 22 23.52 -43.51 -22.38
CA ALA A 22 22.19 -42.87 -22.33
C ALA A 22 21.24 -43.56 -21.32
N SER A 23 21.70 -43.95 -20.13
CA SER A 23 20.78 -44.50 -19.10
C SER A 23 21.06 -44.00 -17.68
N PHE A 24 21.76 -42.87 -17.55
CA PHE A 24 21.99 -42.18 -16.28
C PHE A 24 21.43 -40.75 -16.30
N LEU A 25 20.25 -40.57 -16.91
CA LEU A 25 19.47 -39.31 -16.90
C LEU A 25 17.99 -39.58 -16.62
N LEU A 26 17.71 -40.45 -15.66
CA LEU A 26 16.38 -40.65 -15.06
C LEU A 26 16.57 -40.98 -13.57
N VAL A 27 17.40 -40.21 -12.86
CA VAL A 27 17.13 -40.03 -11.43
C VAL A 27 15.94 -39.07 -11.42
N SER A 28 14.75 -39.67 -11.33
CA SER A 28 13.53 -38.98 -10.99
C SER A 28 13.86 -37.94 -9.92
N GLN A 29 13.50 -36.69 -10.20
CA GLN A 29 13.25 -35.71 -9.17
C GLN A 29 12.12 -36.28 -8.33
N VAL A 30 12.48 -37.11 -7.35
CA VAL A 30 11.60 -37.39 -6.24
C VAL A 30 11.57 -36.07 -5.49
N ALA A 31 10.61 -35.21 -5.86
CA ALA A 31 10.18 -34.16 -4.97
C ALA A 31 9.94 -34.84 -3.62
N PRO A 32 10.48 -34.30 -2.51
CA PRO A 32 10.15 -34.84 -1.21
C PRO A 32 8.61 -34.93 -1.12
N PRO A 33 8.06 -35.99 -0.50
CA PRO A 33 6.63 -36.00 -0.22
C PRO A 33 6.32 -34.69 0.49
N ALA A 34 5.37 -33.93 -0.05
CA ALA A 34 4.87 -32.74 0.60
C ALA A 34 4.34 -33.22 1.95
N THR A 35 5.12 -33.00 3.00
CA THR A 35 4.62 -33.04 4.37
C THR A 35 3.69 -31.84 4.52
N ALA A 36 2.68 -31.97 5.36
CA ALA A 36 1.41 -31.32 5.08
C ALA A 36 0.86 -30.61 6.32
N LEU A 37 0.70 -29.29 6.15
CA LEU A 37 0.32 -28.27 7.15
C LEU A 37 -1.05 -28.53 7.77
N TYR A 38 -1.15 -28.65 9.10
CA TYR A 38 -2.42 -28.96 9.79
C TYR A 38 -3.63 -28.21 9.23
N VAL A 39 -4.69 -28.97 8.91
CA VAL A 39 -6.06 -28.52 8.58
C VAL A 39 -7.04 -29.60 9.04
N SER A 40 -8.30 -29.23 9.27
CA SER A 40 -9.35 -30.18 9.68
C SER A 40 -9.60 -31.24 8.59
N GLU A 41 -9.74 -32.51 9.00
CA GLU A 41 -10.10 -33.60 8.08
C GLU A 41 -11.47 -33.35 7.45
N GLY A 42 -11.58 -33.47 6.11
CA GLY A 42 -12.82 -33.20 5.38
C GLY A 42 -13.10 -31.71 5.11
N SER A 43 -12.17 -30.82 5.46
CA SER A 43 -12.19 -29.42 5.06
C SER A 43 -12.05 -29.26 3.54
N PRO A 44 -12.65 -28.21 2.92
CA PRO A 44 -12.36 -27.83 1.53
C PRO A 44 -10.89 -27.46 1.29
N CYS A 45 -10.12 -27.17 2.34
CA CYS A 45 -8.70 -26.82 2.28
C CYS A 45 -7.78 -28.04 2.39
N TRP A 46 -8.32 -29.22 2.64
CA TRP A 46 -7.57 -30.46 2.80
C TRP A 46 -6.66 -30.75 1.58
N ASP A 47 -7.23 -30.69 0.37
CA ASP A 47 -6.48 -30.92 -0.86
C ASP A 47 -5.49 -29.78 -1.16
N VAL A 48 -5.82 -28.54 -0.79
CA VAL A 48 -4.95 -27.36 -0.97
C VAL A 48 -3.67 -27.50 -0.14
N CYS A 49 -3.79 -28.11 1.03
CA CYS A 49 -2.69 -28.33 1.96
C CYS A 49 -1.97 -29.68 1.75
N ASN A 50 -2.33 -30.45 0.72
CA ASN A 50 -1.76 -31.74 0.35
C ASN A 50 -1.89 -32.84 1.42
N ASP A 51 -3.11 -33.14 1.86
CA ASP A 51 -3.42 -34.20 2.84
C ASP A 51 -2.74 -34.01 4.21
N PRO A 52 -3.04 -32.91 4.92
CA PRO A 52 -2.31 -32.52 6.12
C PRO A 52 -2.58 -33.33 7.37
N THR A 53 -1.51 -33.93 7.87
CA THR A 53 -1.51 -34.62 9.17
C THR A 53 -0.60 -33.96 10.21
N ASN A 54 0.38 -33.15 9.78
CA ASN A 54 1.33 -32.51 10.71
C ASN A 54 2.13 -31.39 10.04
N THR A 55 2.18 -30.21 10.68
CA THR A 55 3.03 -29.10 10.26
C THR A 55 4.48 -29.36 10.62
N THR A 56 5.37 -29.28 9.63
CA THR A 56 6.81 -29.48 9.84
C THR A 56 7.62 -28.28 9.40
N THR A 57 8.86 -28.17 9.91
CA THR A 57 9.74 -27.05 9.56
C THR A 57 10.18 -27.07 8.09
N SER A 58 10.08 -28.21 7.39
CA SER A 58 10.35 -28.28 5.93
C SER A 58 9.29 -27.57 5.07
N GLU A 59 8.12 -27.25 5.63
CA GLU A 59 7.06 -26.53 4.93
C GLU A 59 7.14 -25.02 5.10
N ILE A 60 8.15 -24.52 5.84
CA ILE A 60 8.18 -23.14 6.32
C ILE A 60 9.32 -22.40 5.65
N VAL A 61 9.10 -21.12 5.39
CA VAL A 61 10.11 -20.19 4.90
C VAL A 61 10.09 -18.92 5.74
N CYS A 62 11.25 -18.29 5.95
CA CYS A 62 11.36 -17.15 6.87
C CYS A 62 11.63 -15.81 6.20
N MET A 63 11.93 -15.82 4.90
CA MET A 63 12.11 -14.60 4.10
C MET A 63 10.79 -14.21 3.44
N ASP A 64 10.45 -12.93 3.47
CA ASP A 64 9.22 -12.41 2.87
C ASP A 64 9.09 -12.74 1.38
N SER A 65 10.20 -12.65 0.64
CA SER A 65 10.22 -12.99 -0.80
C SER A 65 9.97 -14.48 -1.06
N ALA A 66 10.40 -15.36 -0.15
CA ALA A 66 10.28 -16.80 -0.33
C ALA A 66 8.82 -17.27 -0.37
N TYR A 67 7.89 -16.54 0.26
CA TYR A 67 6.45 -16.82 0.19
C TYR A 67 5.87 -16.67 -1.22
N ASN A 68 6.50 -15.89 -2.11
CA ASN A 68 6.08 -15.72 -3.49
C ASN A 68 7.05 -16.34 -4.51
N ASP A 69 8.29 -16.61 -4.12
CA ASP A 69 9.32 -17.08 -5.05
C ASP A 69 9.54 -18.59 -4.97
N THR A 70 9.36 -19.20 -3.80
CA THR A 70 9.62 -20.63 -3.58
C THR A 70 8.33 -21.46 -3.63
N THR A 71 8.44 -22.72 -4.04
CA THR A 71 7.30 -23.65 -3.99
C THR A 71 6.82 -23.88 -2.55
N THR A 72 7.75 -24.05 -1.61
CA THR A 72 7.43 -24.23 -0.18
C THR A 72 6.64 -23.05 0.37
N GLY A 73 7.12 -21.82 0.14
CA GLY A 73 6.44 -20.61 0.61
C GLY A 73 5.08 -20.39 -0.04
N LYS A 74 4.93 -20.70 -1.34
CA LYS A 74 3.63 -20.64 -2.02
C LYS A 74 2.64 -21.65 -1.43
N ASN A 75 3.06 -22.91 -1.26
CA ASN A 75 2.22 -23.94 -0.68
C ASN A 75 1.77 -23.57 0.74
N PHE A 76 2.69 -23.04 1.56
CA PHE A 76 2.35 -22.54 2.88
C PHE A 76 1.33 -21.41 2.82
N LYS A 77 1.60 -20.40 2.00
CA LYS A 77 0.72 -19.25 1.81
C LYS A 77 -0.67 -19.67 1.34
N ASP A 78 -0.76 -20.55 0.34
CA ASP A 78 -2.02 -21.01 -0.24
C ASP A 78 -2.83 -21.83 0.77
N CYS A 79 -2.17 -22.73 1.49
CA CYS A 79 -2.80 -23.54 2.54
C CYS A 79 -3.34 -22.68 3.68
N VAL A 80 -2.51 -21.83 4.28
CA VAL A 80 -2.93 -20.96 5.39
C VAL A 80 -3.98 -19.96 4.93
N SER A 81 -3.87 -19.43 3.72
CA SER A 81 -4.89 -18.53 3.17
C SER A 81 -6.22 -19.23 2.94
N CYS A 82 -6.21 -20.51 2.55
CA CYS A 82 -7.42 -21.30 2.46
C CYS A 82 -8.04 -21.50 3.86
N ALA A 83 -7.24 -21.96 4.81
CA ALA A 83 -7.69 -22.25 6.17
C ALA A 83 -8.30 -21.03 6.86
N LEU A 84 -7.66 -19.86 6.76
CA LEU A 84 -8.16 -18.61 7.31
C LEU A 84 -9.43 -18.08 6.62
N ASN A 85 -9.64 -18.37 5.34
CA ASN A 85 -10.87 -17.96 4.63
C ASN A 85 -12.00 -18.99 4.76
N SER A 86 -11.71 -20.19 5.25
CA SER A 86 -12.66 -21.27 5.37
C SER A 86 -13.62 -21.02 6.53
N THR A 87 -14.90 -21.33 6.31
CA THR A 87 -15.93 -21.36 7.37
C THR A 87 -16.15 -22.79 7.87
N TYR A 88 -15.24 -23.71 7.60
CA TYR A 88 -15.39 -25.10 8.01
C TYR A 88 -15.09 -25.26 9.50
N THR A 89 -15.84 -26.15 10.13
CA THR A 89 -15.64 -26.58 11.51
C THR A 89 -15.72 -28.10 11.54
N ASP A 90 -14.79 -28.72 12.26
CA ASP A 90 -14.73 -30.17 12.43
C ASP A 90 -16.08 -30.73 12.94
N PRO A 91 -16.46 -31.99 12.63
CA PRO A 91 -17.72 -32.56 13.08
C PRO A 91 -17.92 -32.58 14.61
N SER A 92 -16.84 -32.55 15.39
CA SER A 92 -16.91 -32.40 16.86
C SER A 92 -17.34 -30.99 17.30
N GLY A 93 -17.24 -29.99 16.42
CA GLY A 93 -17.56 -28.59 16.70
C GLY A 93 -16.50 -27.85 17.52
N LEU A 94 -15.38 -28.50 17.85
CA LEU A 94 -14.38 -27.97 18.80
C LEU A 94 -13.25 -27.19 18.12
N VAL A 95 -12.94 -27.54 16.86
CA VAL A 95 -11.82 -26.97 16.10
C VAL A 95 -12.30 -26.51 14.73
N THR A 96 -11.82 -25.34 14.32
CA THR A 96 -12.11 -24.73 13.02
C THR A 96 -10.87 -24.74 12.13
N ASP A 97 -11.06 -24.55 10.83
CA ASP A 97 -9.93 -24.32 9.92
C ASP A 97 -9.17 -23.05 10.27
N VAL A 98 -9.85 -22.02 10.78
CA VAL A 98 -9.21 -20.78 11.24
C VAL A 98 -8.24 -21.08 12.38
N ASP A 99 -8.63 -21.93 13.35
CA ASP A 99 -7.73 -22.33 14.44
C ASP A 99 -6.45 -23.00 13.91
N TRP A 100 -6.58 -23.88 12.90
CA TRP A 100 -5.43 -24.52 12.27
C TRP A 100 -4.58 -23.56 11.43
N GLY A 101 -5.21 -22.62 10.72
CA GLY A 101 -4.51 -21.55 9.99
C GLY A 101 -3.66 -20.70 10.93
N LEU A 102 -4.23 -20.28 12.07
CA LEU A 102 -3.52 -19.53 13.10
C LEU A 102 -2.41 -20.37 13.77
N TYR A 103 -2.67 -21.65 14.02
CA TYR A 103 -1.64 -22.58 14.50
C TYR A 103 -0.44 -22.64 13.53
N ASN A 104 -0.69 -22.72 12.22
CA ASN A 104 0.37 -22.75 11.22
C ASN A 104 1.19 -21.45 11.21
N LEU A 105 0.54 -20.29 11.36
CA LEU A 105 1.23 -19.00 11.53
C LEU A 105 2.10 -18.97 12.79
N ARG A 106 1.58 -19.47 13.91
CA ARG A 106 2.30 -19.57 15.18
C ARG A 106 3.51 -20.50 15.08
N TYR A 107 3.35 -21.63 14.41
CA TYR A 107 4.43 -22.58 14.17
C TYR A 107 5.51 -21.94 13.29
N ALA A 108 5.13 -21.29 12.20
CA ALA A 108 6.06 -20.58 11.32
C ALA A 108 6.83 -19.48 12.05
N PHE A 109 6.15 -18.67 12.85
CA PHE A 109 6.80 -17.66 13.66
C PHE A 109 7.82 -18.28 14.63
N SER A 110 7.43 -19.34 15.35
CA SER A 110 8.32 -19.99 16.33
C SER A 110 9.56 -20.61 15.67
N ALA A 111 9.38 -21.25 14.51
CA ALA A 111 10.44 -21.89 13.76
C ALA A 111 11.41 -20.86 13.14
N CYS A 112 10.90 -19.72 12.67
CA CYS A 112 11.71 -18.66 12.05
C CYS A 112 12.41 -17.74 13.06
N VAL A 113 11.76 -17.47 14.19
CA VAL A 113 12.27 -16.52 15.18
C VAL A 113 13.15 -17.22 16.20
N TYR A 114 12.67 -18.33 16.79
CA TYR A 114 13.35 -19.02 17.89
C TYR A 114 14.11 -20.28 17.42
N GLY A 115 13.85 -20.74 16.20
CA GLY A 115 14.40 -22.02 15.73
C GLY A 115 13.77 -23.23 16.42
N TYR A 116 12.54 -23.09 16.93
CA TYR A 116 11.81 -24.15 17.61
C TYR A 116 10.57 -24.59 16.79
N PRO A 117 10.34 -25.90 16.59
CA PRO A 117 11.08 -27.04 17.14
C PRO A 117 12.39 -27.37 16.41
N ALA A 118 12.59 -26.82 15.22
CA ALA A 118 13.85 -26.86 14.49
C ALA A 118 14.04 -25.55 13.72
N SER A 119 15.30 -25.16 13.52
CA SER A 119 15.64 -23.95 12.75
C SER A 119 15.34 -24.13 11.28
N VAL A 120 14.60 -23.18 10.70
CA VAL A 120 14.35 -23.08 9.26
C VAL A 120 15.48 -22.25 8.66
N ASP A 121 16.38 -22.92 7.93
CA ASP A 121 17.60 -22.36 7.34
C ASP A 121 18.54 -21.65 8.35
N SER A 122 19.71 -21.22 7.89
CA SER A 122 20.68 -20.45 8.68
C SER A 122 20.32 -18.95 8.72
N VAL A 123 19.04 -18.62 8.85
CA VAL A 123 18.56 -17.24 8.88
C VAL A 123 18.71 -16.72 10.30
N SER A 124 19.67 -15.84 10.52
CA SER A 124 19.80 -15.12 11.79
C SER A 124 18.90 -13.89 11.76
N THR A 125 17.94 -13.81 12.67
CA THR A 125 17.10 -12.61 12.86
C THR A 125 17.74 -11.66 13.87
N PRO A 126 17.83 -10.35 13.57
CA PRO A 126 18.27 -9.35 14.55
C PRO A 126 17.24 -9.12 15.67
N CYS A 127 16.00 -9.60 15.50
CA CYS A 127 14.87 -9.29 16.39
C CYS A 127 14.62 -10.33 17.49
N LEU A 128 15.44 -11.38 17.58
CA LEU A 128 15.29 -12.44 18.59
C LEU A 128 15.14 -11.87 20.01
N VAL A 129 15.99 -10.91 20.39
CA VAL A 129 15.97 -10.30 21.73
C VAL A 129 14.66 -9.53 21.98
N SER A 130 14.17 -8.80 20.98
CA SER A 130 12.91 -8.04 21.07
C SER A 130 11.69 -8.95 21.22
N CYS A 131 11.76 -10.16 20.68
CA CYS A 131 10.66 -11.14 20.72
C CYS A 131 10.81 -12.16 21.87
N GLN A 132 11.96 -12.23 22.53
CA GLN A 132 12.28 -13.28 23.51
C GLN A 132 11.21 -13.46 24.60
N GLY A 133 10.56 -12.39 25.03
CA GLY A 133 9.49 -12.44 26.04
C GLY A 133 8.26 -13.25 25.63
N LEU A 134 8.04 -13.47 24.33
CA LEU A 134 6.90 -14.21 23.77
C LEU A 134 7.19 -15.71 23.61
N SER A 135 8.46 -16.14 23.69
CA SER A 135 8.90 -17.51 23.40
C SER A 135 8.09 -18.58 24.15
N SER A 136 7.93 -18.44 25.47
CA SER A 136 7.20 -19.41 26.28
C SER A 136 5.73 -19.57 25.88
N SER A 137 5.08 -18.51 25.42
CA SER A 137 3.71 -18.57 24.91
C SER A 137 3.65 -19.25 23.56
N LEU A 138 4.54 -18.84 22.66
CA LEU A 138 4.52 -19.29 21.27
C LEU A 138 5.02 -20.73 21.11
N GLU A 139 5.82 -21.24 22.04
CA GLU A 139 6.28 -22.63 22.06
C GLU A 139 5.35 -23.57 22.85
N PHE A 140 4.40 -23.02 23.64
CA PHE A 140 3.51 -23.79 24.53
C PHE A 140 2.68 -24.87 23.82
N GLU A 141 2.98 -26.14 24.05
CA GLU A 141 2.29 -27.28 23.41
C GLU A 141 2.27 -27.23 21.88
N LEU A 142 3.26 -26.55 21.26
CA LEU A 142 3.33 -26.39 19.81
C LEU A 142 3.45 -27.74 19.06
N LEU A 143 4.12 -28.72 19.66
CA LEU A 143 4.37 -30.04 19.05
C LEU A 143 3.24 -31.05 19.27
N ASN A 144 2.32 -30.79 20.20
CA ASN A 144 1.23 -31.70 20.53
C ASN A 144 -0.10 -30.93 20.55
N PRO A 145 -0.53 -30.33 19.41
CA PRO A 145 -1.78 -29.60 19.36
C PRO A 145 -2.97 -30.53 19.57
N ASN A 146 -3.96 -30.07 20.33
CA ASN A 146 -5.26 -30.69 20.52
C ASN A 146 -6.33 -29.60 20.64
N ASP A 147 -7.59 -30.02 20.64
CA ASP A 147 -8.79 -29.17 20.73
C ASP A 147 -8.82 -28.25 21.96
N ILE A 148 -8.09 -28.60 23.03
CA ILE A 148 -8.05 -27.84 24.28
C ILE A 148 -6.91 -26.83 24.30
N ASN A 149 -5.73 -27.20 23.81
CA ASN A 149 -4.50 -26.40 23.93
C ASN A 149 -4.24 -25.47 22.74
N LEU A 150 -4.99 -25.64 21.63
CA LEU A 150 -4.81 -24.89 20.39
C LEU A 150 -4.89 -23.36 20.58
N ARG A 151 -5.65 -22.91 21.57
CA ARG A 151 -5.78 -21.49 21.98
C ARG A 151 -5.30 -21.19 23.40
N ALA A 152 -4.87 -22.19 24.16
CA ALA A 152 -4.51 -22.01 25.57
C ALA A 152 -3.29 -21.09 25.78
N TRP A 153 -2.43 -20.97 24.77
CA TRP A 153 -1.27 -20.09 24.76
C TRP A 153 -1.64 -18.60 24.85
N CYS A 154 -2.80 -18.17 24.33
CA CYS A 154 -3.29 -16.79 24.46
C CYS A 154 -3.49 -16.38 25.93
N SER A 155 -3.81 -17.34 26.82
CA SER A 155 -4.05 -17.08 28.24
C SER A 155 -2.76 -16.97 29.07
N THR A 156 -1.59 -17.16 28.45
CA THR A 156 -0.31 -17.05 29.15
C THR A 156 0.06 -15.59 29.38
N SER A 157 0.59 -15.27 30.57
CA SER A 157 1.00 -13.90 30.91
C SER A 157 2.16 -13.37 30.05
N THR A 158 2.86 -14.25 29.35
CA THR A 158 3.99 -13.92 28.48
C THR A 158 3.56 -13.48 27.09
N PHE A 159 2.30 -13.74 26.68
CA PHE A 159 1.73 -13.25 25.43
C PHE A 159 1.10 -11.86 25.65
N ALA A 160 1.93 -10.92 26.09
CA ALA A 160 1.48 -9.59 26.47
C ALA A 160 1.66 -8.59 25.31
N ASP A 161 0.66 -7.72 25.12
CA ASP A 161 0.63 -6.68 24.08
C ASP A 161 1.92 -5.85 23.98
N ASN A 162 2.51 -5.46 25.10
CA ASN A 162 3.75 -4.67 25.11
C ASN A 162 4.96 -5.46 24.57
N GLN A 163 4.99 -6.78 24.76
CA GLN A 163 6.02 -7.66 24.19
C GLN A 163 5.80 -7.84 22.68
N ILE A 164 4.54 -7.97 22.26
CA ILE A 164 4.15 -8.08 20.85
C ILE A 164 4.54 -6.80 20.09
N GLU A 165 4.15 -5.63 20.59
CA GLU A 165 4.49 -4.32 19.98
C GLU A 165 6.00 -4.13 19.82
N THR A 166 6.79 -4.54 20.84
CA THR A 166 8.25 -4.47 20.79
C THR A 166 8.84 -5.38 19.71
N CYS A 167 8.30 -6.59 19.58
CA CYS A 167 8.71 -7.57 18.60
C CYS A 167 8.35 -7.13 17.17
N GLU A 168 7.10 -6.71 16.95
CA GLU A 168 6.60 -6.20 15.67
C GLU A 168 7.38 -5.00 15.18
N PHE A 169 7.62 -4.03 16.07
CA PHE A 169 8.40 -2.84 15.74
C PHE A 169 9.78 -3.21 15.20
N CYS A 170 10.44 -4.20 15.79
CA CYS A 170 11.73 -4.66 15.27
C CYS A 170 11.61 -5.29 13.88
N TYR A 171 10.64 -6.19 13.68
CA TYR A 171 10.47 -6.87 12.39
C TYR A 171 10.07 -5.93 11.26
N ASN A 172 9.26 -4.91 11.55
CA ASN A 172 8.94 -3.85 10.58
C ASN A 172 10.20 -3.13 10.07
N LEU A 173 11.23 -2.98 10.89
CA LEU A 173 12.50 -2.35 10.49
C LEU A 173 13.43 -3.26 9.65
N THR A 174 13.16 -4.57 9.57
CA THR A 174 14.05 -5.51 8.86
C THR A 174 13.92 -5.43 7.33
N GLY A 175 12.73 -5.09 6.81
CA GLY A 175 12.43 -5.00 5.38
C GLY A 175 12.43 -6.33 4.60
N THR A 176 12.93 -7.43 5.16
CA THR A 176 12.98 -8.76 4.53
C THR A 176 12.27 -9.85 5.32
N GLN A 177 11.79 -9.53 6.53
CA GLN A 177 11.08 -10.43 7.44
C GLN A 177 9.87 -9.73 8.09
N VAL A 178 9.25 -8.78 7.40
CA VAL A 178 8.08 -8.03 7.87
C VAL A 178 6.90 -8.96 8.13
N LEU A 179 6.78 -10.08 7.40
CA LEU A 179 5.69 -11.04 7.61
C LEU A 179 5.68 -11.62 9.03
N MET A 180 6.82 -11.68 9.74
CA MET A 180 6.84 -12.13 11.13
C MET A 180 6.06 -11.17 12.04
N ALA A 181 6.09 -9.86 11.77
CA ALA A 181 5.25 -8.89 12.48
C ALA A 181 3.77 -9.12 12.18
N ASN A 182 3.42 -9.44 10.93
CA ASN A 182 2.03 -9.69 10.55
C ASN A 182 1.48 -10.98 11.14
N PHE A 183 2.32 -12.02 11.25
CA PHE A 183 1.91 -13.29 11.83
C PHE A 183 1.60 -13.13 13.32
N ILE A 184 2.45 -12.40 14.06
CA ILE A 184 2.21 -12.17 15.48
C ILE A 184 1.03 -11.22 15.73
N GLU A 185 0.80 -10.21 14.87
CA GLU A 185 -0.40 -9.35 14.98
C GLU A 185 -1.69 -10.14 14.68
N ALA A 186 -1.66 -11.06 13.70
CA ALA A 186 -2.81 -11.94 13.44
C ALA A 186 -3.13 -12.84 14.64
N LEU A 187 -2.09 -13.35 15.31
CA LEU A 187 -2.22 -14.11 16.56
C LEU A 187 -2.73 -13.25 17.72
N ARG A 188 -2.24 -12.01 17.84
CA ARG A 188 -2.71 -11.02 18.80
C ARG A 188 -4.20 -10.74 18.63
N TYR A 189 -4.62 -10.52 17.37
CA TYR A 189 -6.01 -10.26 17.04
C TYR A 189 -6.93 -11.38 17.55
N ASP A 190 -6.63 -12.65 17.24
CA ASP A 190 -7.46 -13.79 17.67
C ASP A 190 -7.50 -13.94 19.19
N CYS A 191 -6.41 -13.67 19.90
CA CYS A 191 -6.40 -13.71 21.36
C CYS A 191 -7.34 -12.66 21.99
N HIS A 192 -7.48 -11.48 21.38
CA HIS A 192 -8.38 -10.42 21.86
C HIS A 192 -9.81 -10.61 21.38
N PHE A 193 -9.98 -11.05 20.13
CA PHE A 193 -11.26 -11.23 19.46
C PHE A 193 -11.34 -12.64 18.87
N PRO A 194 -11.62 -13.66 19.71
CA PRO A 194 -11.68 -15.04 19.26
C PRO A 194 -12.73 -15.24 18.18
N VAL A 195 -12.34 -15.85 17.08
CA VAL A 195 -13.25 -16.05 15.94
C VAL A 195 -14.28 -17.14 16.27
N PRO A 196 -15.58 -16.88 16.11
CA PRO A 196 -16.60 -17.88 16.36
C PRO A 196 -16.58 -19.00 15.30
N SER A 197 -17.06 -20.18 15.67
CA SER A 197 -17.16 -21.31 14.74
C SER A 197 -17.98 -20.95 13.48
N GLN A 198 -17.65 -21.58 12.36
CA GLN A 198 -18.27 -21.34 11.05
C GLN A 198 -18.11 -19.90 10.51
N THR A 199 -17.11 -19.16 10.97
CA THR A 199 -16.77 -17.85 10.40
C THR A 199 -15.32 -17.83 9.91
N ALA A 200 -15.09 -17.06 8.85
CA ALA A 200 -13.75 -16.86 8.31
C ALA A 200 -12.99 -15.84 9.15
N PHE A 201 -11.65 -15.92 9.12
CA PHE A 201 -10.79 -14.98 9.81
C PHE A 201 -11.01 -13.56 9.28
N PRO A 202 -11.19 -12.54 10.14
CA PRO A 202 -11.59 -11.20 9.69
C PRO A 202 -10.48 -10.45 8.94
N ILE A 203 -9.22 -10.74 9.25
CA ILE A 203 -8.08 -10.15 8.56
C ILE A 203 -7.81 -10.97 7.29
N SER A 204 -7.84 -10.30 6.13
CA SER A 204 -7.60 -10.98 4.86
C SER A 204 -6.20 -11.59 4.82
N PRO A 205 -6.03 -12.85 4.38
CA PRO A 205 -4.71 -13.46 4.22
C PRO A 205 -3.78 -12.69 3.29
N SER A 206 -4.34 -11.96 2.31
CA SER A 206 -3.56 -11.10 1.43
C SER A 206 -2.83 -9.97 2.16
N LEU A 207 -3.39 -9.47 3.27
CA LEU A 207 -2.76 -8.49 4.15
C LEU A 207 -1.74 -9.13 5.09
N ILE A 208 -2.03 -10.33 5.61
CA ILE A 208 -1.10 -11.08 6.47
C ILE A 208 0.21 -11.39 5.72
N PHE A 209 0.10 -11.81 4.45
CA PHE A 209 1.24 -12.09 3.57
C PHE A 209 1.72 -10.88 2.75
N ALA A 210 1.34 -9.65 3.13
CA ALA A 210 1.87 -8.43 2.54
C ALA A 210 3.20 -8.03 3.20
N GLN A 211 4.06 -7.31 2.45
CA GLN A 211 5.31 -6.73 2.98
C GLN A 211 5.09 -5.38 3.68
N GLU A 212 3.89 -5.17 4.20
CA GLU A 212 3.50 -3.98 4.97
C GLU A 212 2.99 -4.45 6.34
N GLN A 213 3.37 -3.73 7.39
CA GLN A 213 2.94 -4.07 8.75
C GLN A 213 1.42 -3.89 8.88
N LEU A 214 0.75 -4.90 9.45
CA LEU A 214 -0.65 -4.80 9.83
C LEU A 214 -0.87 -3.70 10.89
N PRO A 215 -2.00 -2.98 10.86
CA PRO A 215 -2.35 -2.07 11.93
C PRO A 215 -2.71 -2.86 13.19
N THR A 216 -2.45 -2.28 14.36
CA THR A 216 -2.96 -2.84 15.62
C THR A 216 -4.48 -2.66 15.70
N TYR A 217 -5.19 -3.77 15.93
CA TYR A 217 -6.65 -3.75 16.03
C TYR A 217 -7.10 -3.57 17.49
N THR A 218 -7.95 -2.57 17.73
CA THR A 218 -8.50 -2.28 19.07
C THR A 218 -9.97 -2.67 19.22
N SER A 219 -10.58 -3.24 18.19
CA SER A 219 -12.00 -3.62 18.15
C SER A 219 -12.20 -4.84 17.26
N ASP A 220 -13.23 -5.62 17.56
CA ASP A 220 -13.61 -6.76 16.73
C ASP A 220 -14.11 -6.30 15.35
N LEU A 221 -13.48 -6.82 14.31
CA LEU A 221 -13.84 -6.57 12.91
C LEU A 221 -15.15 -7.26 12.54
N LEU A 222 -15.54 -8.35 13.21
CA LEU A 222 -16.80 -9.08 12.99
C LEU A 222 -18.01 -8.34 13.56
N ASP A 223 -17.83 -7.60 14.65
CA ASP A 223 -18.87 -6.76 15.26
C ASP A 223 -19.16 -5.48 14.47
N THR A 224 -18.46 -5.26 13.34
CA THR A 224 -18.86 -4.22 12.39
C THR A 224 -20.26 -4.56 11.89
N PRO A 225 -21.30 -3.73 12.16
CA PRO A 225 -22.69 -4.08 11.89
C PRO A 225 -22.91 -4.27 10.38
N SER A 226 -22.84 -5.53 9.97
CA SER A 226 -23.02 -5.97 8.60
C SER A 226 -24.51 -6.21 8.36
N GLY A 227 -25.26 -5.12 8.24
CA GLY A 227 -26.70 -5.19 8.04
C GLY A 227 -27.39 -3.84 7.94
N GLY A 228 -27.31 -3.22 6.75
CA GLY A 228 -28.26 -2.17 6.35
C GLY A 228 -27.78 -0.74 6.53
N GLY A 229 -27.22 -0.20 5.46
CA GLY A 229 -27.06 1.23 5.26
C GLY A 229 -25.87 1.82 6.00
N VAL A 230 -25.08 2.58 5.25
CA VAL A 230 -24.19 3.61 5.80
C VAL A 230 -25.00 4.42 6.82
N ASN A 231 -24.82 4.16 8.11
CA ASN A 231 -25.45 4.90 9.18
C ASN A 231 -24.74 6.27 9.25
N TYR A 232 -25.24 7.19 8.43
CA TYR A 232 -24.86 8.60 8.38
C TYR A 232 -24.89 9.28 9.76
N LYS A 233 -25.47 8.67 10.80
CA LYS A 233 -25.53 9.27 12.14
C LYS A 233 -24.20 9.37 12.91
N LEU A 234 -23.18 8.57 12.59
CA LEU A 234 -21.89 8.68 13.30
C LEU A 234 -20.83 9.46 12.50
N ALA A 235 -20.78 9.28 11.17
CA ALA A 235 -19.93 10.08 10.28
C ALA A 235 -20.34 11.57 10.25
N THR A 236 -21.61 11.89 10.53
CA THR A 236 -22.10 13.28 10.61
C THR A 236 -21.77 13.95 11.94
N LEU A 237 -21.36 13.23 12.99
CA LEU A 237 -21.10 13.86 14.28
C LEU A 237 -19.69 14.47 14.40
N ILE A 238 -18.70 13.92 13.67
CA ILE A 238 -17.30 14.42 13.68
C ILE A 238 -16.90 15.04 12.34
N GLY A 239 -17.46 14.59 11.20
CA GLY A 239 -17.16 15.16 9.88
C GLY A 239 -17.86 16.50 9.59
N LEU A 240 -19.07 16.71 10.13
CA LEU A 240 -19.87 17.92 9.89
C LEU A 240 -19.30 19.21 10.53
N PRO A 241 -18.76 19.22 11.77
CA PRO A 241 -18.16 20.46 12.30
C PRO A 241 -16.88 20.86 11.58
N LEU A 242 -16.05 19.90 11.16
CA LEU A 242 -14.79 20.17 10.46
C LEU A 242 -15.01 20.66 9.02
N MET A 243 -15.84 19.96 8.25
CA MET A 243 -16.16 20.39 6.87
C MET A 243 -17.02 21.65 6.85
N GLY A 244 -17.94 21.81 7.80
CA GLY A 244 -18.75 23.01 7.95
C GLY A 244 -17.91 24.25 8.26
N PHE A 245 -16.92 24.12 9.15
CA PHE A 245 -16.01 25.23 9.47
C PHE A 245 -15.17 25.64 8.27
N VAL A 246 -14.63 24.69 7.51
CA VAL A 246 -13.83 24.96 6.31
C VAL A 246 -14.67 25.67 5.24
N ILE A 247 -15.90 25.21 4.99
CA ILE A 247 -16.81 25.85 4.02
C ILE A 247 -17.21 27.26 4.47
N LEU A 248 -17.48 27.46 5.76
CA LEU A 248 -17.79 28.79 6.30
C LEU A 248 -16.62 29.77 6.11
N LEU A 249 -15.38 29.32 6.33
CA LEU A 249 -14.20 30.14 6.07
C LEU A 249 -14.06 30.49 4.58
N PHE A 250 -14.34 29.55 3.67
CA PHE A 250 -14.32 29.84 2.23
C PHE A 250 -15.43 30.84 1.82
N ILE A 251 -16.64 30.71 2.36
CA ILE A 251 -17.72 31.66 2.06
C ILE A 251 -17.41 33.04 2.65
N LEU A 252 -16.86 33.12 3.87
CA LEU A 252 -16.48 34.37 4.50
C LEU A 252 -15.37 35.07 3.70
N THR A 253 -14.34 34.35 3.28
CA THR A 253 -13.23 34.92 2.50
C THR A 253 -13.70 35.42 1.13
N ILE A 254 -14.49 34.64 0.41
CA ILE A 254 -15.07 35.05 -0.89
C ILE A 254 -16.03 36.24 -0.69
N GLY A 255 -16.87 36.22 0.35
CA GLY A 255 -17.78 37.30 0.70
C GLY A 255 -17.04 38.60 1.04
N CYS A 256 -15.93 38.52 1.77
CA CYS A 256 -15.08 39.68 2.05
C CYS A 256 -14.47 40.25 0.77
N VAL A 257 -13.92 39.41 -0.13
CA VAL A 257 -13.30 39.88 -1.37
C VAL A 257 -14.33 40.51 -2.30
N LEU A 258 -15.49 39.86 -2.49
CA LEU A 258 -16.57 40.38 -3.32
C LEU A 258 -17.19 41.63 -2.68
N GLY A 259 -17.39 41.66 -1.37
CA GLY A 259 -17.89 42.81 -0.62
C GLY A 259 -16.97 44.01 -0.72
N ILE A 260 -15.65 43.82 -0.57
CA ILE A 260 -14.65 44.87 -0.78
C ILE A 260 -14.68 45.34 -2.24
N SER A 261 -14.74 44.43 -3.22
CA SER A 261 -14.81 44.80 -4.64
C SER A 261 -16.10 45.56 -5.00
N TRP A 262 -17.21 45.20 -4.37
CA TRP A 262 -18.51 45.84 -4.56
C TRP A 262 -18.58 47.19 -3.85
N TRP A 263 -18.04 47.30 -2.63
CA TRP A 263 -17.86 48.58 -1.94
C TRP A 263 -16.96 49.54 -2.72
N HIS A 264 -15.85 49.06 -3.29
CA HIS A 264 -15.02 49.88 -4.17
C HIS A 264 -15.74 50.32 -5.44
N ARG A 265 -16.63 49.48 -5.98
CA ARG A 265 -17.46 49.86 -7.13
C ARG A 265 -18.49 50.91 -6.75
N GLN A 266 -19.16 50.73 -5.62
CA GLN A 266 -20.17 51.67 -5.11
C GLN A 266 -19.56 53.02 -4.71
N ALA A 267 -18.37 53.02 -4.11
CA ALA A 267 -17.65 54.24 -3.75
C ALA A 267 -17.31 55.10 -4.97
N ARG A 268 -16.96 54.47 -6.10
CA ARG A 268 -16.75 55.19 -7.38
C ARG A 268 -18.03 55.87 -7.86
N GLU A 269 -19.17 55.19 -7.81
CA GLU A 269 -20.45 55.77 -8.20
C GLU A 269 -20.89 56.93 -7.28
N GLU A 270 -20.60 56.84 -5.98
CA GLU A 270 -20.87 57.95 -5.06
C GLU A 270 -19.95 59.16 -5.29
N GLU A 271 -18.68 58.93 -5.63
CA GLU A 271 -17.75 60.01 -6.00
C GLU A 271 -18.22 60.72 -7.27
N GLU A 272 -18.62 59.97 -8.29
CA GLU A 272 -19.22 60.52 -9.52
C GLU A 272 -20.49 61.32 -9.23
N LEU A 273 -21.38 60.81 -8.35
CA LEU A 273 -22.59 61.53 -7.96
C LEU A 273 -22.27 62.79 -7.13
N ARG A 274 -21.27 62.75 -6.25
CA ARG A 274 -20.81 63.92 -5.48
C ARG A 274 -20.21 64.98 -6.41
N GLN A 275 -19.40 64.57 -7.39
CA GLN A 275 -18.85 65.46 -8.41
C GLN A 275 -19.96 66.09 -9.25
N TRP A 276 -20.94 65.29 -9.72
CA TRP A 276 -22.09 65.81 -10.45
C TRP A 276 -22.91 66.80 -9.62
N LYS A 277 -23.19 66.49 -8.35
CA LYS A 277 -23.89 67.40 -7.44
C LYS A 277 -23.11 68.70 -7.19
N ALA A 278 -21.78 68.63 -7.10
CA ALA A 278 -20.93 69.81 -6.97
C ALA A 278 -20.96 70.69 -8.23
N MET A 279 -20.84 70.09 -9.43
CA MET A 279 -20.94 70.78 -10.71
C MET A 279 -22.32 71.43 -10.91
N ALA A 280 -23.40 70.73 -10.52
CA ALA A 280 -24.76 71.24 -10.57
C ALA A 280 -25.00 72.39 -9.56
N ALA A 281 -24.34 72.37 -8.40
CA ALA A 281 -24.43 73.45 -7.41
C ALA A 281 -23.66 74.71 -7.85
N GLU A 282 -22.55 74.55 -8.58
CA GLU A 282 -21.74 75.66 -9.10
C GLU A 282 -22.37 76.32 -10.34
N ASN A 283 -23.10 75.56 -11.17
CA ASN A 283 -23.77 76.07 -12.38
C ASN A 283 -25.24 75.61 -12.47
N PRO A 284 -26.20 76.36 -11.88
CA PRO A 284 -27.60 75.92 -11.77
C PRO A 284 -28.42 75.91 -13.06
N TRP A 285 -27.93 76.52 -14.15
CA TRP A 285 -28.71 76.81 -15.37
C TRP A 285 -28.15 76.18 -16.65
N SER A 286 -27.30 75.16 -16.55
CA SER A 286 -26.83 74.38 -17.70
C SER A 286 -27.57 73.04 -17.81
N GLU A 287 -28.21 72.79 -18.95
CA GLU A 287 -28.82 71.50 -19.31
C GLU A 287 -27.71 70.44 -19.47
N TYR A 288 -27.64 69.44 -18.58
CA TYR A 288 -26.63 68.38 -18.63
C TYR A 288 -27.11 67.18 -19.48
N PRO A 289 -26.30 66.63 -20.40
CA PRO A 289 -26.63 65.41 -21.15
C PRO A 289 -26.51 64.14 -20.28
N PRO A 290 -27.19 63.02 -20.65
CA PRO A 290 -27.26 61.80 -19.83
C PRO A 290 -25.88 61.14 -19.64
N PRO A 291 -25.71 60.34 -18.57
CA PRO A 291 -24.44 59.78 -18.14
C PRO A 291 -24.04 58.59 -19.03
N GLU A 292 -23.77 58.84 -20.30
CA GLU A 292 -22.97 57.96 -21.11
C GLU A 292 -21.86 58.79 -21.75
N MET A 293 -20.61 58.37 -21.48
CA MET A 293 -19.40 58.81 -22.16
C MET A 293 -18.75 60.13 -21.66
N TYR A 294 -18.16 60.09 -20.46
CA TYR A 294 -16.90 60.81 -20.22
C TYR A 294 -15.74 59.83 -20.11
N SER A 295 -15.25 59.38 -21.27
CA SER A 295 -13.89 58.86 -21.41
C SER A 295 -13.00 60.01 -21.89
N GLN A 296 -12.61 60.89 -20.96
CA GLN A 296 -11.40 61.70 -21.18
C GLN A 296 -10.19 60.91 -20.64
N PRO A 297 -9.14 60.70 -21.45
CA PRO A 297 -7.91 60.12 -20.95
C PRO A 297 -7.14 61.22 -20.21
N GLN A 298 -7.46 61.46 -18.95
CA GLN A 298 -6.52 62.14 -18.06
C GLN A 298 -5.50 61.08 -17.64
N GLN A 299 -4.30 61.15 -18.22
CA GLN A 299 -3.16 60.34 -17.79
C GLN A 299 -2.81 60.70 -16.35
N ILE A 300 -3.46 60.03 -15.39
CA ILE A 300 -2.95 59.91 -14.03
C ILE A 300 -2.09 58.65 -14.03
N THR A 301 -0.78 58.86 -14.04
CA THR A 301 0.23 57.83 -13.90
C THR A 301 0.12 57.25 -12.49
N GLN A 302 -0.72 56.24 -12.30
CA GLN A 302 -0.76 55.50 -11.05
C GLN A 302 0.34 54.43 -11.08
N TYR A 303 1.45 54.73 -10.40
CA TYR A 303 2.55 53.80 -10.16
C TYR A 303 2.01 52.57 -9.41
N GLY A 304 2.03 51.41 -10.07
CA GLY A 304 1.94 50.12 -9.38
C GLY A 304 3.28 49.80 -8.71
N SER A 305 3.24 49.13 -7.56
CA SER A 305 4.42 48.64 -6.83
C SER A 305 5.25 47.69 -7.71
N GLY A 306 6.23 48.24 -8.44
CA GLY A 306 7.23 47.49 -9.19
C GLY A 306 8.34 46.95 -8.29
N PHE A 307 8.88 45.79 -8.64
CA PHE A 307 10.09 45.26 -8.00
C PHE A 307 11.31 45.99 -8.57
N GLN A 308 12.14 46.58 -7.72
CA GLN A 308 13.36 47.29 -8.15
C GLN A 308 14.50 46.30 -8.33
N VAL A 309 15.12 46.30 -9.51
CA VAL A 309 16.36 45.56 -9.76
C VAL A 309 17.50 46.58 -9.85
N VAL A 310 18.57 46.33 -9.09
CA VAL A 310 19.76 47.18 -9.02
C VAL A 310 20.87 46.48 -9.81
N ASP A 311 21.37 47.14 -10.85
CA ASP A 311 22.55 46.65 -11.57
C ASP A 311 23.83 46.85 -10.75
N THR A 312 24.89 46.10 -11.06
CA THR A 312 26.19 46.13 -10.37
C THR A 312 26.89 47.50 -10.36
N ASP A 313 26.38 48.45 -11.14
CA ASP A 313 26.90 49.81 -11.28
C ASP A 313 26.11 50.83 -10.44
N GLY A 314 25.15 50.36 -9.63
CA GLY A 314 24.40 51.16 -8.65
C GLY A 314 23.23 51.97 -9.21
N ARG A 315 22.83 51.73 -10.47
CA ARG A 315 21.65 52.37 -11.07
C ARG A 315 20.41 51.48 -10.97
N THR A 316 19.28 52.08 -10.61
CA THR A 316 17.99 51.40 -10.42
C THR A 316 17.11 51.59 -11.65
N HIS A 317 16.53 50.51 -12.16
CA HIS A 317 15.54 50.55 -13.22
C HIS A 317 14.24 49.84 -12.80
N GLU A 318 13.10 50.44 -13.15
CA GLU A 318 11.78 49.84 -12.95
C GLU A 318 11.26 49.25 -14.27
N VAL A 319 10.87 47.98 -14.25
CA VAL A 319 10.30 47.28 -15.41
C VAL A 319 8.87 46.82 -15.10
N GLY A 320 7.89 47.36 -15.83
CA GLY A 320 6.47 47.01 -15.71
C GLY A 320 5.99 46.12 -16.88
N TYR A 321 5.16 45.11 -16.59
CA TYR A 321 4.53 44.27 -17.61
C TYR A 321 3.35 45.01 -18.27
N SER A 322 3.40 45.21 -19.60
CA SER A 322 2.25 45.66 -20.40
C SER A 322 1.66 44.48 -21.18
N LYS A 323 0.43 44.08 -20.86
CA LYS A 323 -0.32 43.05 -21.60
C LYS A 323 -1.12 43.72 -22.72
N LYS A 324 -0.68 43.62 -23.97
CA LYS A 324 -1.51 43.94 -25.15
C LYS A 324 -2.32 42.71 -25.55
N VAL A 325 -3.64 42.82 -25.55
CA VAL A 325 -4.57 41.85 -26.17
C VAL A 325 -5.07 42.49 -27.47
N MET A 326 -4.75 41.89 -28.63
CA MET A 326 -5.37 42.21 -29.91
C MET A 326 -6.39 41.12 -30.25
N MET A 327 -7.57 41.51 -30.69
CA MET A 327 -8.64 40.63 -31.17
C MET A 327 -9.17 41.18 -32.49
N SER A 328 -9.12 40.39 -33.55
CA SER A 328 -10.06 40.47 -34.67
C SER A 328 -10.11 39.14 -35.44
N VAL A 329 -11.34 38.66 -35.65
CA VAL A 329 -11.73 37.62 -36.60
C VAL A 329 -12.51 38.32 -37.70
N SER A 330 -12.28 37.96 -38.97
CA SER A 330 -13.31 37.83 -40.01
C SER A 330 -12.76 37.15 -41.27
N GLU A 331 -13.64 36.33 -41.88
CA GLU A 331 -13.51 35.44 -43.04
C GLU A 331 -13.10 36.12 -44.37
N ASP A 332 -12.41 35.38 -45.27
CA ASP A 332 -12.96 35.04 -46.62
C ASP A 332 -12.11 33.97 -47.36
N LYS A 333 -12.78 33.32 -48.31
CA LYS A 333 -12.53 32.15 -49.16
C LYS A 333 -11.13 31.87 -49.69
N GLY A 334 -10.84 30.58 -49.73
CA GLY A 334 -9.67 29.99 -50.36
C GLY A 334 -9.62 30.16 -51.89
N LYS A 335 -8.40 30.40 -52.37
CA LYS A 335 -7.93 30.07 -53.71
C LYS A 335 -6.41 29.93 -53.67
N SER A 336 -5.91 28.71 -53.76
CA SER A 336 -4.50 28.46 -54.11
C SER A 336 -4.29 28.85 -55.57
N PRO A 337 -3.11 29.38 -55.94
CA PRO A 337 -2.20 28.48 -56.64
C PRO A 337 -0.68 28.75 -56.44
N SER A 338 0.07 27.70 -56.76
CA SER A 338 1.40 27.70 -57.38
C SER A 338 2.62 28.10 -56.55
N GLN A 339 3.34 27.06 -56.17
CA GLN A 339 4.71 27.04 -55.69
C GLN A 339 5.64 26.93 -56.92
N GLU A 340 6.46 27.96 -57.15
CA GLU A 340 7.51 27.97 -58.18
C GLU A 340 8.86 28.12 -57.46
N TYR A 341 9.65 27.03 -57.47
CA TYR A 341 11.11 27.03 -57.30
C TYR A 341 11.72 27.06 -58.72
N PRO A 342 12.98 27.53 -58.97
CA PRO A 342 14.18 27.18 -58.20
C PRO A 342 15.33 28.21 -58.17
N GLY A 343 16.40 27.92 -57.42
CA GLY A 343 17.67 28.63 -57.54
C GLY A 343 18.78 28.12 -56.62
N GLU A 344 19.65 27.26 -57.17
CA GLU A 344 21.08 26.97 -56.88
C GLU A 344 21.58 26.77 -55.43
N LEU A 345 22.22 25.65 -55.04
CA LEU A 345 23.37 24.85 -55.54
C LEU A 345 24.77 25.47 -55.28
N LYS A 346 25.45 24.91 -54.26
CA LYS A 346 26.90 24.66 -54.07
C LYS A 346 27.09 24.32 -52.58
N LEU A 347 27.71 23.22 -52.15
CA LEU A 347 28.49 22.15 -52.77
C LEU A 347 28.25 20.86 -51.96
#